data_AF-A0AA45RUN7-F1
#
_entry.id   AF-A0AA45RUN7-F1
#
_cell.length_a   1.000
_cell.length_b   1.000
_cell.length_c   1.000
_cell.angle_alpha   90.00
_cell.angle_beta   90.00
_cell.angle_gamma   90.00
#
_symmetry.space_group_name_H-M   'P 1'
#
loop_
_entity.id
_entity.type
_entity.pdbx_description
1 polymer ?
#
loop_
_entity_poly.entity_id
_entity_poly.type
_entity_poly.pdbx_seq_one_letter_code
_entity_poly.pdbx_strand_id
1 'polypeptide(L)'
;MGVLLACLLTIGRRHRRRLAQLAERERATAAVQDTLLQNMQGLILRFQSVSHRLPEGCNERAAIEAILDQADEALAEARNRMAALRDID
;
A
#
# COMPACT_ATOMS: atom_id res chain seq x y z
N MET A 1 -7.13 -2.80 -49.47
CA MET A 1 -8.08 -3.01 -48.35
C MET A 1 -7.60 -4.04 -47.32
N GLY A 2 -7.12 -5.23 -47.69
CA GLY A 2 -6.71 -6.28 -46.73
C GLY A 2 -5.54 -5.92 -45.79
N VAL A 3 -4.50 -5.23 -46.29
CA VAL A 3 -3.35 -4.81 -45.48
C VAL A 3 -3.72 -3.78 -44.41
N LEU A 4 -4.65 -2.87 -44.74
CA LEU A 4 -5.09 -1.81 -43.84
C LEU A 4 -5.94 -2.38 -42.69
N LEU A 5 -6.81 -3.34 -43.00
CA LEU A 5 -7.56 -4.11 -42.00
C LEU A 5 -6.63 -4.92 -41.09
N ALA A 6 -5.63 -5.62 -41.67
CA ALA A 6 -4.64 -6.37 -40.90
C ALA A 6 -3.85 -5.44 -39.96
N CYS A 7 -3.44 -4.26 -40.43
CA CYS A 7 -2.75 -3.27 -39.62
C CYS A 7 -3.62 -2.78 -38.44
N LEU A 8 -4.89 -2.43 -38.68
CA LEU A 8 -5.84 -2.03 -37.62
C LEU A 8 -6.02 -3.13 -36.56
N LEU A 9 -6.13 -4.40 -36.98
CA LEU A 9 -6.23 -5.53 -36.04
C LEU A 9 -4.95 -5.69 -35.20
N THR A 10 -3.77 -5.53 -35.81
CA THR A 10 -2.50 -5.60 -35.06
C THR A 10 -2.34 -4.47 -34.05
N ILE A 11 -2.74 -3.24 -34.43
CA ILE A 11 -2.74 -2.08 -33.54
C ILE A 11 -3.72 -2.30 -32.38
N GLY A 12 -4.95 -2.74 -32.68
CA GLY A 12 -5.95 -3.02 -31.64
C GLY A 12 -5.55 -4.16 -30.69
N ARG A 13 -4.80 -5.16 -31.16
CA ARG A 13 -4.23 -6.21 -30.30
C ARG A 13 -3.09 -5.68 -29.43
N ARG A 14 -2.19 -4.87 -29.98
CA ARG A 14 -1.10 -4.24 -29.22
C ARG A 14 -1.63 -3.29 -28.15
N HIS A 15 -2.65 -2.49 -28.47
CA HIS A 15 -3.29 -1.59 -27.54
C HIS A 15 -3.91 -2.35 -26.36
N ARG A 16 -4.71 -3.39 -26.64
CA ARG A 16 -5.30 -4.25 -25.60
C ARG A 16 -4.24 -4.91 -24.70
N ARG A 17 -3.14 -5.39 -25.27
CA ARG A 17 -2.03 -5.96 -24.49
C ARG A 17 -1.38 -4.92 -23.58
N ARG A 18 -1.16 -3.69 -24.07
CA ARG A 18 -0.61 -2.60 -23.25
C ARG A 18 -1.54 -2.23 -22.09
N LEU A 19 -2.84 -2.09 -22.35
CA LEU A 19 -3.81 -1.84 -21.29
C LEU A 19 -3.82 -2.94 -20.23
N ALA A 20 -3.80 -4.21 -20.66
CA ALA A 20 -3.74 -5.34 -19.73
C ALA A 20 -2.47 -5.34 -18.88
N GLN A 21 -1.31 -4.98 -19.46
CA GLN A 21 -0.05 -4.86 -18.73
C GLN A 21 -0.05 -3.69 -17.74
N LEU A 22 -0.67 -2.56 -18.09
CA LEU A 22 -0.80 -1.41 -17.18
C LEU A 22 -1.67 -1.78 -15.98
N ALA A 23 -2.84 -2.37 -16.24
CA ALA A 23 -3.73 -2.83 -15.18
C ALA A 23 -3.06 -3.87 -14.25
N GLU A 24 -2.24 -4.76 -14.80
CA GLU A 24 -1.49 -5.72 -13.98
C GLU A 24 -0.39 -5.06 -13.15
N ARG A 25 0.28 -4.04 -13.70
CA ARG A 25 1.26 -3.26 -12.93
C ARG A 25 0.60 -2.48 -11.80
N GLU A 26 -0.56 -1.88 -12.05
CA GLU A 26 -1.34 -1.18 -11.02
C GLU A 26 -1.73 -2.14 -9.90
N ARG A 27 -2.25 -3.33 -10.22
CA ARG A 27 -2.55 -4.38 -9.22
C ARG A 27 -1.31 -4.80 -8.44
N ALA A 28 -0.18 -5.02 -9.10
CA ALA A 28 1.06 -5.39 -8.43
C ALA A 28 1.55 -4.29 -7.49
N THR A 29 1.49 -3.03 -7.90
CA THR A 29 1.82 -1.88 -7.05
C THR A 29 0.89 -1.79 -5.84
N ALA A 30 -0.41 -1.93 -6.02
CA ALA A 30 -1.38 -1.95 -4.93
C ALA A 30 -1.10 -3.08 -3.93
N ALA A 31 -0.85 -4.30 -4.42
CA ALA A 31 -0.53 -5.45 -3.57
C ALA A 31 0.75 -5.25 -2.74
N VAL A 32 1.78 -4.62 -3.33
CA VAL A 32 3.02 -4.28 -2.61
C VAL A 32 2.77 -3.22 -1.54
N GLN A 33 1.96 -2.19 -1.84
CA GLN A 33 1.61 -1.15 -0.88
C GLN A 33 0.81 -1.71 0.31
N ASP A 34 -0.17 -2.58 0.05
CA ASP A 34 -0.95 -3.26 1.08
C ASP A 34 -0.05 -4.10 1.99
N THR A 35 0.88 -4.86 1.38
CA THR A 35 1.84 -5.69 2.12
C THR A 35 2.77 -4.82 2.98
N LEU A 36 3.21 -3.66 2.48
CA LEU A 36 4.04 -2.73 3.23
C LEU A 36 3.30 -2.19 4.47
N LEU A 37 2.05 -1.75 4.32
CA LEU A 37 1.24 -1.29 5.45
C LEU A 37 1.00 -2.37 6.50
N GLN A 38 0.73 -3.59 6.05
CA GLN A 38 0.55 -4.72 6.95
C GLN A 38 1.83 -5.00 7.75
N ASN A 39 2.99 -4.97 7.09
CA ASN A 39 4.28 -5.15 7.74
C ASN A 39 4.57 -4.03 8.74
N MET A 40 4.28 -2.76 8.39
CA MET A 40 4.43 -1.64 9.31
C MET A 40 3.55 -1.80 10.56
N GLN A 41 2.28 -2.21 10.41
CA GLN A 41 1.44 -2.51 11.58
C GLN A 41 2.05 -3.59 12.47
N GLY A 42 2.54 -4.67 11.86
CA GLY A 42 3.18 -5.76 12.58
C GLY A 42 4.40 -5.30 13.38
N LEU A 43 5.17 -4.35 12.84
CA LEU A 43 6.29 -3.74 13.54
C LEU A 43 5.81 -2.86 14.71
N ILE A 44 4.81 -2.01 14.51
CA ILE A 44 4.24 -1.16 15.57
C ILE A 44 3.75 -2.03 16.75
N LEU A 45 2.99 -3.10 16.48
CA LEU A 45 2.52 -4.03 17.51
C LEU A 45 3.67 -4.68 18.29
N ARG A 46 4.77 -5.03 17.60
CA ARG A 46 5.96 -5.59 18.25
C ARG A 46 6.67 -4.55 19.11
N PHE A 47 6.77 -3.29 18.68
CA PHE A 47 7.32 -2.21 19.49
C PHE A 47 6.44 -1.91 20.72
N GLN A 48 5.10 -1.89 20.57
CA GLN A 48 4.16 -1.80 21.70
C GLN A 48 4.40 -2.93 22.71
N SER A 49 4.55 -4.17 22.24
CA SER A 49 4.86 -5.31 23.11
C SER A 49 6.17 -5.13 23.88
N VAL A 50 7.21 -4.58 23.25
CA VAL A 50 8.48 -4.26 23.92
C VAL A 50 8.31 -3.11 24.91
N SER A 51 7.56 -2.07 24.57
CA SER A 51 7.26 -0.93 25.46
C SER A 51 6.56 -1.37 26.74
N HIS A 52 5.59 -2.28 26.65
CA HIS A 52 4.87 -2.83 27.81
C HIS A 52 5.75 -3.62 28.79
N ARG A 53 6.99 -3.97 28.41
CA ARG A 53 7.97 -4.61 29.31
C ARG A 53 8.75 -3.60 30.15
N LEU A 54 8.65 -2.31 29.83
CA LEU A 54 9.26 -1.24 30.62
C LEU A 54 8.43 -0.97 31.88
N PRO A 55 9.10 -0.58 32.99
CA PRO A 55 8.40 -0.19 34.21
C PRO A 55 7.33 0.86 33.94
N GLU A 56 6.18 0.72 34.59
CA GLU A 56 5.13 1.73 34.54
C GLU A 56 5.64 3.07 35.09
N GLY A 57 5.28 4.16 34.41
CA GLY A 57 5.63 5.52 34.83
C GLY A 57 7.06 5.96 34.53
N CYS A 58 7.90 5.15 33.85
CA CYS A 58 9.20 5.64 33.40
C CYS A 58 9.08 6.55 32.17
N ASN A 59 9.97 7.53 32.09
CA ASN A 59 9.96 8.54 31.02
C ASN A 59 10.17 7.90 29.63
N GLU A 60 10.98 6.85 29.56
CA GLU A 60 11.28 6.12 28.32
C GLU A 60 10.03 5.43 27.78
N ARG A 61 9.22 4.82 28.65
CA ARG A 61 7.96 4.19 28.26
C ARG A 61 6.98 5.21 27.71
N ALA A 62 6.80 6.33 28.41
CA ALA A 62 5.92 7.41 27.95
C ALA A 62 6.38 7.99 26.60
N ALA A 63 7.69 8.16 26.40
CA ALA A 63 8.24 8.62 25.13
C ALA A 63 7.99 7.62 23.99
N ILE A 64 8.17 6.33 24.24
CA ILE A 64 7.92 5.27 23.25
C ILE A 64 6.42 5.18 22.93
N GLU A 65 5.54 5.24 23.93
CA GLU A 65 4.09 5.25 23.74
C GLU A 65 3.66 6.42 22.85
N ALA A 66 4.16 7.63 23.09
CA ALA A 66 3.86 8.79 22.23
C ALA A 66 4.34 8.62 20.78
N ILE A 67 5.50 8.00 20.57
CA ILE A 67 6.00 7.68 19.22
C ILE A 67 5.10 6.64 18.54
N LEU A 68 4.63 5.64 19.30
CA LEU A 68 3.76 4.58 18.77
C LEU A 68 2.37 5.11 18.41
N ASP A 69 1.82 6.02 19.21
CA ASP A 69 0.55 6.70 18.90
C ASP A 69 0.66 7.49 17.59
N GLN A 70 1.76 8.23 17.40
CA GLN A 70 2.03 8.93 16.15
C GLN A 70 2.19 7.96 14.96
N ALA A 71 2.83 6.81 15.18
CA ALA A 71 2.99 5.79 14.14
C ALA A 71 1.64 5.17 13.73
N ASP A 72 0.75 4.90 14.69
CA ASP A 72 -0.59 4.40 14.43
C ASP A 72 -1.45 5.43 13.68
N GLU A 73 -1.38 6.72 14.03
CA GLU A 73 -2.08 7.79 13.31
C GLU A 73 -1.60 7.92 11.86
N ALA A 74 -0.28 7.94 11.64
CA ALA A 74 0.30 8.00 10.31
C ALA A 74 -0.09 6.77 9.46
N LEU A 75 -0.14 5.60 10.07
CA LEU A 75 -0.54 4.36 9.38
C LEU A 75 -2.04 4.37 9.04
N ALA A 76 -2.89 4.87 9.93
CA ALA A 76 -4.32 5.04 9.68
C ALA A 76 -4.57 6.02 8.53
N GLU A 77 -3.87 7.15 8.50
CA GLU A 77 -3.95 8.11 7.40
C GLU A 77 -3.54 7.47 6.07
N ALA A 78 -2.42 6.75 6.04
CA ALA A 78 -1.94 6.08 4.83
C ALA A 78 -2.98 5.07 4.30
N ARG A 79 -3.60 4.26 5.18
CA ARG A 79 -4.67 3.34 4.81
C ARG A 79 -5.89 4.04 4.25
N ASN A 80 -6.32 5.13 4.86
CA ASN A 80 -7.47 5.90 4.38
C ASN A 80 -7.21 6.46 2.98
N ARG A 81 -5.99 6.96 2.73
CA ARG A 81 -5.59 7.43 1.39
C ARG A 81 -5.59 6.31 0.36
N MET A 82 -5.11 5.12 0.71
CA MET A 82 -5.14 3.95 -0.18
C MET A 82 -6.56 3.44 -0.45
N ALA A 83 -7.42 3.41 0.57
CA ALA A 83 -8.83 3.06 0.39
C ALA A 83 -9.53 4.04 -0.56
N ALA A 84 -9.28 5.34 -0.40
CA ALA A 84 -9.83 6.36 -1.29
C ALA A 84 -9.35 6.24 -2.74
N LEU A 85 -8.11 5.80 -2.98
CA LEU A 85 -7.63 5.54 -4.34
C LEU A 85 -8.34 4.35 -4.99
N ARG A 86 -8.67 3.31 -4.21
CA ARG A 86 -9.36 2.12 -4.71
C ARG A 86 -10.84 2.33 -4.99
N ASP A 87 -11.47 3.31 -4.34
CA ASP A 87 -12.87 3.70 -4.63
C ASP A 87 -13.01 4.52 -5.92
N ILE A 88 -11.90 5.01 -6.50
CA ILE A 88 -11.88 5.78 -7.76
C ILE A 88 -11.75 4.85 -8.98
N ASP A 89 -11.25 3.62 -8.80
CA ASP A 89 -11.08 2.59 -9.84
C ASP A 89 -12.33 1.71 -10.04
#